data_AF-A0A645J3H4-F1
#
_entry.id   AF-A0A645J3H4-F1
#
_cell.length_a   1.000
_cell.length_b   1.000
_cell.length_c   1.000
_cell.angle_alpha   90.00
_cell.angle_beta   90.00
_cell.angle_gamma   90.00
#
_symmetry.space_group_name_H-M   'P 1'
#
loop_
_entity.id
_entity.type
_entity.pdbx_description
1 polymer ?
#
loop_
_entity_poly.entity_id
_entity_poly.type
_entity_poly.pdbx_seq_one_letter_code
_entity_poly.pdbx_strand_id
1 'polypeptide(L)'
;METCCSRFMDEFDVVSINMAKNQLLALNVQKLSGQCGKLMCCLKFEDEAYKELRQGLPKLNAQVEYEGNTYRVTSMNVISKQAKLENRESVQFITLDELITKAKVKKVEQNQPKKGAE
;
A
#
# COMPACT_ATOMS: atom_id res chain seq x y z
N MET A 1 -10.27 -12.26 23.46
CA MET A 1 -9.93 -11.58 22.20
C MET A 1 -9.26 -12.62 21.32
N GLU A 2 -9.91 -13.04 20.24
CA GLU A 2 -9.32 -14.04 19.34
C GLU A 2 -8.23 -13.39 18.48
N THR A 3 -7.15 -14.13 18.25
CA THR A 3 -5.99 -13.66 17.46
C THR A 3 -5.91 -14.43 16.16
N CYS A 4 -5.40 -13.80 15.10
CA CYS A 4 -5.23 -14.46 13.80
C CYS A 4 -4.41 -15.77 13.92
N CYS A 5 -3.37 -15.75 14.75
CA CYS A 5 -2.47 -16.89 14.97
C CYS A 5 -3.09 -18.02 15.80
N SER A 6 -4.15 -17.78 16.56
CA SER A 6 -4.85 -18.83 17.31
C SER A 6 -5.91 -19.55 16.48
N ARG A 7 -6.18 -19.10 15.26
CA ARG A 7 -7.27 -19.61 14.41
C ARG A 7 -6.82 -20.12 13.05
N PHE A 8 -5.81 -19.51 12.44
CA PHE A 8 -5.52 -19.70 11.02
C PHE A 8 -4.07 -20.09 10.70
N MET A 9 -3.20 -20.28 11.70
CA MET A 9 -1.79 -20.57 11.45
C MET A 9 -1.33 -21.82 12.20
N ASP A 10 -0.92 -22.83 11.44
CA ASP A 10 -0.26 -24.04 11.94
C ASP A 10 1.27 -23.88 11.95
N GLU A 11 1.83 -23.05 11.06
CA GLU A 11 3.28 -22.78 10.96
C GLU A 11 3.59 -21.28 11.05
N PHE A 12 4.65 -20.95 11.81
CA PHE A 12 5.09 -19.58 12.02
C PHE A 12 6.24 -19.20 11.09
N ASP A 13 5.87 -18.60 9.98
CA ASP A 13 6.83 -17.94 9.12
C ASP A 13 7.19 -16.53 9.58
N VAL A 14 8.37 -16.08 9.16
CA VAL A 14 8.86 -14.74 9.45
C VAL A 14 8.01 -13.70 8.71
N VAL A 15 7.29 -12.87 9.46
CA VAL A 15 6.59 -11.69 8.92
C VAL A 15 7.61 -10.56 8.71
N SER A 16 7.65 -10.01 7.50
CA SER A 16 8.57 -8.91 7.16
C SER A 16 7.87 -7.55 7.12
N ILE A 17 8.60 -6.48 7.46
CA ILE A 17 8.10 -5.09 7.32
C ILE A 17 7.72 -4.76 5.87
N ASN A 18 8.32 -5.45 4.90
CA ASN A 18 7.99 -5.24 3.49
C ASN A 18 6.56 -5.70 3.15
N MET A 19 6.00 -6.68 3.87
CA MET A 19 4.59 -7.07 3.72
C MET A 19 3.65 -5.92 4.11
N ALA A 20 3.93 -5.22 5.21
CA ALA A 20 3.16 -4.02 5.59
C ALA A 20 3.25 -2.91 4.53
N LYS A 21 4.44 -2.71 3.92
CA LYS A 21 4.60 -1.78 2.78
C LYS A 21 3.77 -2.22 1.58
N ASN A 22 3.69 -3.52 1.32
CA ASN A 22 2.87 -4.09 0.25
C ASN A 22 1.37 -3.93 0.52
N GLN A 23 0.96 -3.71 1.77
CA GLN A 23 -0.42 -3.41 2.12
C GLN A 23 -0.76 -1.91 2.18
N LEU A 24 0.17 -1.05 1.76
CA LEU A 24 0.05 0.42 1.84
C LEU A 24 -0.10 0.94 3.28
N LEU A 25 0.31 0.15 4.27
CA LEU A 25 0.23 0.56 5.67
C LEU A 25 1.38 1.50 6.03
N ALA A 26 1.09 2.44 6.93
CA ALA A 26 2.12 3.28 7.53
C ALA A 26 3.07 2.42 8.37
N LEU A 27 4.38 2.73 8.30
CA LEU A 27 5.44 2.00 9.00
C LEU A 27 5.54 2.39 10.49
N ASN A 28 4.42 2.29 11.21
CA ASN A 28 4.40 2.44 12.66
C ASN A 28 4.42 1.06 13.30
N VAL A 29 5.59 0.65 13.80
CA VAL A 29 5.80 -0.69 14.40
C VAL A 29 4.81 -0.97 15.52
N GLN A 30 4.51 0.00 16.38
CA GLN A 30 3.55 -0.19 17.48
C GLN A 30 2.15 -0.57 16.97
N LYS A 31 1.72 0.01 15.85
CA LYS A 31 0.43 -0.30 15.21
C LYS A 31 0.46 -1.58 14.38
N LEU A 32 1.64 -2.05 13.99
CA LEU A 32 1.84 -3.27 13.20
C LEU A 32 2.16 -4.49 14.07
N SER A 33 2.43 -4.29 15.36
CA SER A 33 2.69 -5.38 16.31
C SER A 33 1.39 -5.96 16.84
N GLY A 34 1.31 -7.29 16.86
CA GLY A 34 0.27 -8.02 17.58
C GLY A 34 0.53 -8.04 19.09
N GLN A 35 -0.43 -8.58 19.82
CA GLN A 35 -0.37 -8.69 21.29
C GLN A 35 0.81 -9.56 21.78
N CYS A 36 1.34 -10.44 20.92
CA CYS A 36 2.52 -11.24 21.18
C CYS A 36 3.85 -10.48 21.02
N GLY A 37 3.81 -9.19 20.70
CA GLY A 37 5.00 -8.33 20.52
C GLY A 37 5.71 -8.50 19.17
N LYS A 38 5.26 -9.43 18.32
CA LYS A 38 5.75 -9.61 16.93
C LYS A 38 4.83 -8.89 15.94
N LEU A 39 5.29 -8.71 14.69
CA LEU A 39 4.43 -8.19 13.62
C LEU A 39 3.19 -9.06 13.42
N MET A 40 2.06 -8.42 13.10
CA MET A 40 0.78 -9.10 12.93
C MET A 40 0.84 -10.16 11.83
N CYS A 41 0.28 -11.31 12.16
CA CYS A 41 0.36 -12.50 11.33
C CYS A 41 -0.48 -12.42 10.03
N CYS A 42 -1.55 -11.61 10.07
CA CYS A 42 -2.37 -11.28 8.91
C CYS A 42 -1.58 -10.57 7.80
N LEU A 43 -0.48 -9.87 8.13
CA LEU A 43 0.36 -9.20 7.15
C LEU A 43 0.93 -10.21 6.14
N LYS A 44 1.28 -11.41 6.61
CA LYS A 44 1.74 -12.48 5.72
C LYS A 44 0.57 -13.11 4.97
N PHE A 45 -0.49 -13.47 5.69
CA PHE A 45 -1.65 -14.16 5.13
C PHE A 45 -2.25 -13.39 3.94
N GLU A 46 -2.34 -12.07 4.04
CA GLU A 46 -2.93 -11.23 2.99
C GLU A 46 -1.92 -10.81 1.90
N ASP A 47 -0.62 -11.03 2.09
CA ASP A 47 0.43 -10.48 1.21
C ASP A 47 0.29 -10.92 -0.25
N GLU A 48 -0.08 -12.17 -0.51
CA GLU A 48 -0.28 -12.70 -1.85
C GLU A 48 -1.43 -12.00 -2.57
N ALA A 49 -2.60 -11.90 -1.92
CA ALA A 49 -3.75 -11.19 -2.46
C ALA A 49 -3.42 -9.71 -2.76
N TYR A 50 -2.68 -9.05 -1.87
CA TYR A 50 -2.23 -7.68 -2.11
C TYR A 50 -1.24 -7.56 -3.27
N LYS A 51 -0.34 -8.53 -3.47
CA LYS A 51 0.57 -8.54 -4.64
C LYS A 51 -0.23 -8.59 -5.93
N GLU A 52 -1.24 -9.46 -6.01
CA GLU A 52 -2.11 -9.59 -7.17
C GLU A 52 -2.91 -8.32 -7.43
N LEU A 53 -3.59 -7.80 -6.40
CA LEU A 53 -4.43 -6.59 -6.52
C LEU A 53 -3.63 -5.33 -6.86
N ARG A 54 -2.32 -5.31 -6.59
CA ARG A 54 -1.43 -4.20 -6.93
C ARG A 54 -0.85 -4.27 -8.33
N GLN A 55 -1.01 -5.39 -9.03
CA GLN A 55 -0.48 -5.49 -10.40
C GLN A 55 -1.15 -4.45 -11.29
N GLY A 56 -0.33 -3.70 -12.02
CA GLY A 56 -0.81 -2.63 -12.91
C GLY A 56 -1.15 -1.30 -12.23
N LEU A 57 -1.12 -1.21 -10.88
CA LEU A 57 -1.35 0.05 -10.19
C LEU A 57 -0.10 0.94 -10.16
N PRO A 58 -0.25 2.28 -10.20
CA PRO A 58 0.87 3.19 -9.98
C PRO A 58 1.41 3.06 -8.56
N LYS A 59 2.67 3.46 -8.37
CA LYS A 59 3.26 3.50 -7.02
C LYS A 59 2.56 4.56 -6.16
N LEU A 60 2.43 4.29 -4.86
CA LEU A 60 2.00 5.30 -3.90
C LEU A 60 2.93 6.53 -3.97
N ASN A 61 2.36 7.73 -3.89
CA ASN A 61 3.02 9.02 -4.11
C ASN A 61 3.48 9.30 -5.54
N ALA A 62 3.15 8.46 -6.53
CA ALA A 62 3.38 8.80 -7.93
C ALA A 62 2.55 10.03 -8.35
N GLN A 63 3.09 10.82 -9.28
CA GLN A 63 2.33 11.85 -9.96
C GLN A 63 1.61 11.27 -11.16
N VAL A 64 0.32 11.53 -11.25
CA VAL A 64 -0.54 11.09 -12.34
C VAL A 64 -1.26 12.30 -12.93
N GLU A 65 -1.45 12.30 -14.24
CA GLU A 65 -2.31 13.25 -14.90
C GLU A 65 -3.71 12.65 -15.02
N TYR A 66 -4.71 13.35 -14.47
CA TYR A 66 -6.11 12.94 -14.46
C TYR A 66 -6.96 14.17 -14.82
N GLU A 67 -7.83 14.01 -15.83
CA GLU A 67 -8.71 15.09 -16.34
C GLU A 67 -7.98 16.41 -16.67
N GLY A 68 -6.76 16.30 -17.22
CA GLY A 68 -5.94 17.47 -17.60
C GLY A 68 -5.17 18.13 -16.46
N ASN A 69 -5.40 17.69 -15.21
CA ASN A 69 -4.70 18.19 -14.03
C ASN A 69 -3.69 17.17 -13.50
N THR A 70 -2.60 17.66 -12.91
CA THR A 70 -1.60 16.78 -12.27
C THR A 70 -1.92 16.60 -10.80
N TYR A 71 -2.05 15.34 -10.38
CA TYR A 71 -2.32 14.93 -9.01
C TYR A 71 -1.23 14.02 -8.47
N ARG A 72 -1.12 13.95 -7.15
CA ARG A 72 -0.33 12.94 -6.44
C ARG A 72 -1.24 11.88 -5.84
N VAL A 73 -0.92 10.62 -6.05
CA VAL A 73 -1.62 9.50 -5.40
C VAL A 73 -1.22 9.45 -3.93
N THR A 74 -2.05 9.94 -3.02
CA THR A 74 -1.71 10.03 -1.59
C THR A 74 -2.15 8.80 -0.79
N SER A 75 -3.19 8.11 -1.24
CA SER A 75 -3.66 6.88 -0.63
C SER A 75 -4.34 5.99 -1.66
N MET A 76 -4.26 4.67 -1.49
CA MET A 76 -5.07 3.71 -2.22
C MET A 76 -5.57 2.65 -1.24
N ASN A 77 -6.80 2.21 -1.42
CA ASN A 77 -7.35 1.03 -0.79
C ASN A 77 -7.64 0.02 -1.89
N VAL A 78 -6.80 -1.02 -1.96
CA VAL A 78 -6.90 -2.06 -2.99
C VAL A 78 -8.05 -3.04 -2.75
N ILE A 79 -8.51 -3.16 -1.50
CA ILE A 79 -9.65 -4.00 -1.14
C ILE A 79 -10.95 -3.30 -1.53
N SER A 80 -11.12 -2.03 -1.17
CA SER A 80 -12.30 -1.25 -1.53
C SER A 80 -12.25 -0.64 -2.94
N LYS A 81 -11.18 -0.89 -3.70
CA LYS A 81 -10.94 -0.37 -5.06
C LYS A 81 -11.04 1.15 -5.18
N GLN A 82 -10.50 1.88 -4.20
CA GLN A 82 -10.53 3.34 -4.18
C GLN A 82 -9.13 3.94 -4.11
N ALA A 83 -8.95 5.11 -4.74
CA ALA A 83 -7.75 5.92 -4.65
C ALA A 83 -8.06 7.36 -4.27
N LYS A 84 -7.16 7.96 -3.51
CA LYS A 84 -7.17 9.37 -3.17
C LYS A 84 -6.07 10.07 -3.98
N LEU A 85 -6.50 11.03 -4.79
CA LEU A 85 -5.66 11.93 -5.55
C LEU A 85 -5.69 13.31 -4.90
N GLU A 86 -4.54 13.96 -4.80
CA GLU A 86 -4.44 15.27 -4.15
C GLU A 86 -3.47 16.16 -4.92
N ASN A 87 -3.88 17.40 -5.18
CA ASN A 87 -3.04 18.47 -5.68
C ASN A 87 -3.13 19.69 -4.72
N ARG A 88 -2.57 20.84 -5.10
CA ARG A 88 -2.60 22.05 -4.24
C ARG A 88 -4.00 22.67 -4.12
N GLU A 89 -4.92 22.33 -5.00
CA GLU A 89 -6.21 23.02 -5.16
C GLU A 89 -7.40 22.13 -4.75
N SER A 90 -7.28 20.82 -4.88
CA SER A 90 -8.39 19.87 -4.75
C SER A 90 -7.94 18.48 -4.32
N VAL A 91 -8.87 17.76 -3.69
CA VAL A 91 -8.76 16.33 -3.37
C VAL A 91 -9.82 15.61 -4.17
N GLN A 92 -9.42 14.58 -4.91
CA GLN A 92 -10.32 13.73 -5.69
C GLN A 92 -10.29 12.30 -5.15
N PHE A 93 -11.47 11.70 -5.03
CA PHE A 93 -11.64 10.29 -4.68
C PHE A 93 -12.16 9.58 -5.92
N ILE A 94 -11.33 8.70 -6.49
CA ILE A 94 -11.65 7.96 -7.71
C ILE A 94 -11.54 6.46 -7.47
N THR A 95 -12.09 5.66 -8.38
CA THR A 95 -11.91 4.21 -8.33
C THR A 95 -10.54 3.79 -8.87
N LEU A 96 -10.05 2.62 -8.48
CA LEU A 96 -8.81 2.06 -9.05
C LEU A 96 -8.92 1.79 -10.55
N ASP A 97 -10.10 1.38 -11.02
CA ASP A 97 -10.34 1.14 -12.44
C ASP A 97 -10.22 2.44 -13.26
N GLU A 98 -10.74 3.55 -12.72
CA GLU A 98 -10.56 4.88 -13.33
C GLU A 98 -9.11 5.36 -13.27
N LEU A 99 -8.40 5.06 -12.17
CA LEU A 99 -6.98 5.38 -12.05
C LEU A 99 -6.15 4.65 -13.12
N ILE A 100 -6.46 3.38 -13.41
CA ILE A 100 -5.75 2.60 -14.44
C ILE A 100 -6.10 3.07 -15.85
N THR A 101 -7.38 3.35 -16.11
CA THR A 101 -7.87 3.63 -17.46
C THR A 101 -7.68 5.08 -17.91
N LYS A 102 -7.90 6.04 -17.01
CA LYS A 102 -7.90 7.47 -17.34
C LYS A 102 -6.60 8.18 -16.94
N ALA A 103 -5.89 7.69 -15.93
CA ALA A 103 -4.73 8.41 -15.41
C ALA A 103 -3.45 8.03 -16.15
N LYS A 104 -2.68 9.04 -16.57
CA LYS A 104 -1.36 8.84 -17.18
C LYS A 104 -0.27 9.03 -16.13
N VAL A 105 0.48 7.97 -15.84
CA VAL A 105 1.59 8.04 -14.88
C VAL A 105 2.72 8.87 -15.48
N LYS A 106 3.03 10.03 -14.86
CA LYS A 106 4.27 10.74 -15.16
C LYS A 106 5.40 9.95 -14.50
N LYS A 107 6.40 9.52 -15.28
CA LYS A 107 7.61 8.91 -14.73
C LYS A 107 8.30 9.93 -13.84
N VAL A 108 8.01 9.88 -12.54
CA VAL A 108 8.83 10.55 -11.54
C VAL A 108 10.05 9.65 -11.37
N GLU A 109 11.22 10.16 -11.74
CA GLU A 109 12.52 9.59 -11.36
C GLU A 109 12.47 9.25 -9.88
N GLN A 110 12.50 7.95 -9.58
CA GLN A 110 12.59 7.48 -8.21
C GLN A 110 14.00 7.79 -7.73
N ASN A 111 14.21 8.99 -7.18
CA ASN A 111 15.21 9.16 -6.16
C ASN A 111 14.71 8.43 -4.90
N GLN A 112 14.86 7.12 -4.93
CA GLN A 112 14.93 6.29 -3.75
C GLN A 112 16.12 6.84 -2.94
N PRO A 113 15.95 7.35 -1.71
CA PRO A 113 17.10 7.51 -0.85
C PRO A 113 17.67 6.10 -0.65
N LYS A 114 18.82 5.84 -1.28
CA LYS A 114 19.70 4.73 -0.95
C LYS A 114 20.09 4.91 0.52
N LYS A 115 19.45 4.21 1.44
CA LYS A 115 20.07 3.89 2.72
C LYS A 115 20.92 2.64 2.51
N GLY A 116 22.14 2.85 2.01
CA GLY A 116 23.27 2.00 2.38
C GLY A 116 23.49 2.18 3.88
N ALA A 117 23.59 1.09 4.64
CA ALA A 117 24.83 0.34 4.83
C ALA A 117 25.81 1.15 5.70
N GLU A 118 25.62 1.05 7.01
CA GLU A 118 26.69 0.74 7.98
C GLU A 118 26.07 0.08 9.20
#